data_AF-A0A519MXH3-F1
#
_entry.id   AF-A0A519MXH3-F1
#
_cell.length_a   1.000
_cell.length_b   1.000
_cell.length_c   1.000
_cell.angle_alpha   90.00
_cell.angle_beta   90.00
_cell.angle_gamma   90.00
#
_symmetry.space_group_name_H-M   'P 1'
#
loop_
_entity.id
_entity.type
_entity.pdbx_description
1 polymer ?
#
loop_
_entity_poly.entity_id
_entity_poly.type
_entity_poly.pdbx_seq_one_letter_code
_entity_poly.pdbx_strand_id
1 'polypeptide(L)'
;MKNLLSKTFYVALFVLAGIVFQISCSNSDDSSLPAQTNKIVFYKGNATENGFYTSNYDGSGQTLIPVTLPSTIFLTTTTASPHLSPDGQKVFFVGIETATNSQNIYSFNIDGSGFQEIIDSESGIIALGNAN
;
A
#
# COMPACT_ATOMS: atom_id res chain seq x y z
N MET A 1 -21.10 -53.54 32.62
CA MET A 1 -20.63 -52.14 32.59
C MET A 1 -19.27 -51.92 31.89
N LYS A 2 -18.49 -52.96 31.54
CA LYS A 2 -17.15 -52.81 30.93
C LYS A 2 -17.13 -52.41 29.45
N ASN A 3 -18.25 -52.53 28.72
CA ASN A 3 -18.28 -52.30 27.27
C ASN A 3 -18.63 -50.86 26.89
N LEU A 4 -19.10 -50.03 27.85
CA LEU A 4 -19.51 -48.65 27.61
C LEU A 4 -18.30 -47.71 27.48
N LEU A 5 -17.26 -47.93 28.29
CA LEU A 5 -16.00 -47.16 28.24
C LEU A 5 -15.24 -47.34 26.91
N SER A 6 -15.25 -48.54 26.32
CA SER A 6 -14.57 -48.78 25.05
C SER A 6 -15.24 -48.06 23.87
N LYS A 7 -16.57 -48.06 23.81
CA LYS A 7 -17.33 -47.44 22.71
C LYS A 7 -17.19 -45.92 22.72
N THR A 8 -17.12 -45.30 23.90
CA THR A 8 -16.87 -43.86 24.02
C THR A 8 -15.47 -43.48 23.56
N PHE A 9 -14.47 -44.34 23.79
CA PHE A 9 -13.09 -44.10 23.34
C PHE A 9 -12.97 -44.13 21.81
N TYR A 10 -13.63 -45.07 21.13
CA TYR A 10 -13.62 -45.14 19.66
C TYR A 10 -14.34 -43.96 19.01
N VAL A 11 -15.44 -43.48 19.59
CA VAL A 11 -16.14 -42.28 19.08
C VAL A 11 -15.29 -41.02 19.27
N ALA A 12 -14.60 -40.88 20.41
CA ALA A 12 -13.68 -39.77 20.64
C ALA A 12 -12.50 -39.77 19.64
N LEU A 13 -11.94 -40.94 19.34
CA LEU A 13 -10.87 -41.11 18.35
C LEU A 13 -11.33 -40.75 16.93
N PHE A 14 -12.56 -41.10 16.56
CA PHE A 14 -13.12 -40.77 15.25
C PHE A 14 -13.38 -39.26 15.09
N VAL A 15 -13.87 -38.60 16.14
CA VAL A 15 -14.06 -37.14 16.15
C VAL A 15 -12.73 -36.40 16.09
N LEU A 16 -11.72 -36.87 16.83
CA LEU A 16 -10.39 -36.26 16.83
C LEU A 16 -9.70 -36.38 15.46
N ALA A 17 -9.85 -37.52 14.77
CA ALA A 17 -9.34 -37.70 13.42
C ALA A 17 -10.06 -36.80 12.39
N GLY A 18 -11.37 -36.57 12.54
CA GLY A 18 -12.12 -35.65 11.69
C GLY A 18 -11.71 -34.18 11.86
N ILE A 19 -11.35 -33.76 13.08
CA ILE A 19 -10.84 -32.40 13.36
C ILE A 19 -9.46 -32.20 12.70
N VAL A 20 -8.59 -33.22 12.72
CA VAL A 20 -7.26 -33.14 12.10
C VAL A 20 -7.36 -33.07 10.56
N PHE A 21 -8.37 -33.70 9.94
CA PHE A 21 -8.58 -33.64 8.49
C PHE A 21 -8.99 -32.24 8.00
N GLN A 22 -9.75 -31.48 8.79
CA GLN A 22 -10.14 -30.10 8.45
C GLN A 22 -8.95 -29.12 8.42
N ILE A 23 -7.92 -29.37 9.25
CA ILE A 23 -6.71 -28.53 9.31
C ILE A 23 -5.84 -28.69 8.05
N SER A 24 -5.94 -29.83 7.37
CA SER A 24 -5.15 -30.09 6.16
C SER A 24 -5.75 -29.50 4.87
N CYS A 25 -7.01 -29.04 4.91
CA CYS A 25 -7.69 -28.44 3.75
C CYS A 25 -7.66 -26.90 3.73
N SER A 26 -6.95 -26.24 4.65
CA SER A 26 -6.85 -24.77 4.69
C SER A 26 -5.60 -24.20 4.04
N ASN A 27 -4.82 -25.00 3.30
CA ASN A 27 -3.85 -24.42 2.36
C ASN A 27 -4.62 -23.96 1.12
N SER A 28 -5.36 -22.86 1.26
CA SER A 28 -5.73 -22.06 0.11
C SER A 28 -4.43 -21.58 -0.52
N ASP A 29 -4.18 -22.04 -1.75
CA ASP A 29 -3.29 -21.39 -2.71
C ASP A 29 -3.78 -19.94 -2.89
N ASP A 30 -3.41 -19.08 -1.94
CA ASP A 30 -3.57 -17.65 -2.07
C ASP A 30 -2.56 -17.24 -3.13
N SER A 31 -3.01 -17.15 -4.38
CA SER A 31 -2.48 -16.13 -5.28
C SER A 31 -2.78 -14.79 -4.60
N SER A 32 -1.94 -14.43 -3.63
CA SER A 32 -2.12 -13.23 -2.82
C SER A 32 -1.99 -12.05 -3.76
N LEU A 33 -3.15 -11.56 -4.21
CA LEU A 33 -3.27 -10.19 -4.65
C LEU A 33 -2.52 -9.36 -3.59
N PRO A 34 -1.62 -8.45 -4.00
CA PRO A 34 -0.85 -7.66 -3.04
C PRO A 34 -1.82 -7.09 -2.01
N ALA A 35 -1.62 -7.46 -0.75
CA ALA A 35 -2.56 -7.15 0.31
C ALA A 35 -2.72 -5.63 0.35
N GLN A 36 -3.90 -5.15 -0.05
CA GLN A 36 -4.19 -3.73 -0.07
C GLN A 36 -3.91 -3.19 1.33
N THR A 37 -3.06 -2.17 1.43
CA THR A 37 -2.41 -1.80 2.70
C THR A 37 -3.34 -1.12 3.72
N ASN A 38 -4.66 -1.10 3.45
CA ASN A 38 -5.67 -0.33 4.16
C ASN A 38 -5.34 1.17 4.32
N LYS A 39 -4.49 1.69 3.43
CA LYS A 39 -4.00 3.06 3.48
C LYS A 39 -4.26 3.80 2.17
N ILE A 40 -4.46 5.10 2.31
CA ILE A 40 -4.34 6.08 1.22
C ILE A 40 -3.06 6.89 1.38
N VAL A 41 -2.58 7.42 0.28
CA VAL A 41 -1.59 8.49 0.23
C VAL A 41 -2.26 9.74 -0.35
N PHE A 42 -1.91 10.91 0.16
CA PHE A 42 -2.40 12.17 -0.35
C PHE A 42 -1.36 13.28 -0.17
N TYR A 43 -1.46 14.29 -1.01
CA TYR A 43 -0.69 15.52 -0.86
C TYR A 43 -1.56 16.56 -0.17
N LYS A 44 -1.02 17.17 0.90
CA LYS A 44 -1.65 18.29 1.60
C LYS A 44 -0.77 19.50 1.39
N GLY A 45 -1.32 20.54 0.77
CA GLY A 45 -0.60 21.78 0.52
C GLY A 45 -1.43 23.02 0.87
N ASN A 46 -0.91 23.89 1.73
CA ASN A 46 -1.44 25.20 2.07
C ASN A 46 -0.28 26.19 2.36
N ALA A 47 -0.60 27.44 2.75
CA ALA A 47 0.41 28.48 3.00
C ALA A 47 1.45 28.13 4.08
N THR A 48 1.14 27.16 4.96
CA THR A 48 1.93 26.81 6.15
C THR A 48 2.36 25.35 6.20
N GLU A 49 1.75 24.47 5.39
CA GLU A 49 1.91 23.03 5.47
C GLU A 49 1.83 22.43 4.08
N ASN A 50 2.95 21.89 3.59
CA ASN A 50 3.05 21.20 2.31
C ASN A 50 3.77 19.87 2.51
N GLY A 51 3.16 18.76 2.10
CA GLY A 51 3.76 17.44 2.25
C GLY A 51 2.90 16.29 1.79
N PHE A 52 3.51 15.11 1.70
CA PHE A 52 2.83 13.85 1.44
C PHE A 52 2.49 13.16 2.75
N TYR A 53 1.28 12.62 2.83
CA TYR A 53 0.75 12.00 4.02
C TYR A 53 0.16 10.64 3.67
N THR A 54 0.14 9.74 4.65
CA THR A 54 -0.70 8.55 4.63
C THR A 54 -1.80 8.65 5.67
N SER A 55 -2.90 7.93 5.45
CA SER A 55 -3.89 7.65 6.49
C SER A 55 -4.54 6.29 6.24
N ASN A 56 -5.23 5.78 7.26
CA ASN A 56 -6.14 4.65 7.09
C ASN A 56 -7.36 5.08 6.24
N TYR A 57 -8.11 4.12 5.71
CA TYR A 57 -9.35 4.38 4.94
C TYR A 57 -10.46 5.08 5.71
N ASP A 58 -10.47 4.95 7.04
CA ASP A 58 -11.39 5.68 7.91
C ASP A 58 -10.90 7.12 8.23
N GLY A 59 -9.77 7.53 7.66
CA GLY A 59 -9.13 8.83 7.89
C GLY A 59 -8.31 8.90 9.17
N SER A 60 -8.26 7.84 9.99
CA SER A 60 -7.43 7.80 11.18
C SER A 60 -5.95 7.57 10.86
N GLY A 61 -5.08 7.78 11.85
CA GLY A 61 -3.65 7.44 11.72
C GLY A 61 -2.87 8.31 10.73
N GLN A 62 -3.34 9.53 10.45
CA GLN A 62 -2.68 10.43 9.52
C GLN A 62 -1.20 10.66 9.93
N THR A 63 -0.28 10.39 9.01
CA THR A 63 1.18 10.49 9.25
C THR A 63 1.86 11.18 8.07
N LEU A 64 2.71 12.16 8.35
CA LEU A 64 3.58 12.81 7.36
C LEU A 64 4.67 11.84 6.89
N ILE A 65 4.91 11.77 5.59
CA ILE A 65 6.04 11.04 5.03
C ILE A 65 7.24 11.99 4.94
N PRO A 66 8.40 11.69 5.58
CA PRO A 66 9.50 12.62 5.73
C PRO A 66 10.41 12.69 4.47
N VAL A 67 9.80 12.86 3.30
CA VAL A 67 10.54 13.01 2.04
C VAL A 67 11.08 14.43 1.88
N THR A 68 12.33 14.54 1.42
CA THR A 68 12.91 15.82 1.00
C THR A 68 12.89 15.89 -0.53
N LEU A 69 12.19 16.88 -1.07
CA LEU A 69 12.17 17.13 -2.52
C LEU A 69 13.27 18.12 -2.91
N PRO A 70 13.89 17.96 -4.10
CA PRO A 70 14.71 19.00 -4.70
C PRO A 70 13.91 20.31 -4.85
N SER A 71 14.57 21.45 -4.67
CA SER A 71 13.95 22.77 -4.86
C SER A 71 13.58 23.05 -6.32
N THR A 72 14.06 22.23 -7.26
CA THR A 72 13.73 22.32 -8.68
C THR A 72 12.36 21.72 -9.00
N ILE A 73 11.73 21.04 -8.03
CA ILE A 73 10.42 20.42 -8.20
C ILE A 73 9.42 21.18 -7.35
N PHE A 74 8.35 21.66 -7.96
CA PHE A 74 7.23 22.22 -7.22
C PHE A 74 5.96 21.41 -7.42
N LEU A 75 5.10 21.46 -6.41
CA LEU A 75 3.86 20.71 -6.33
C LEU A 75 2.71 21.67 -6.06
N THR A 76 1.55 21.34 -6.63
CA THR A 76 0.28 21.93 -6.25
C THR A 76 -0.67 20.82 -5.81
N THR A 77 -1.75 21.19 -5.14
CA THR A 77 -2.83 20.24 -4.79
C THR A 77 -3.50 19.63 -6.02
N THR A 78 -3.33 20.22 -7.20
CA THR A 78 -3.88 19.71 -8.46
C THR A 78 -2.88 18.86 -9.25
N THR A 79 -1.58 18.98 -9.01
CA THR A 79 -0.56 18.27 -9.79
C THR A 79 -0.04 17.04 -9.08
N ALA A 80 0.21 17.11 -7.77
CA ALA A 80 0.94 16.05 -7.04
C ALA A 80 0.38 14.64 -7.26
N SER A 81 -0.95 14.46 -7.21
CA SER A 81 -1.67 13.20 -7.52
C SER A 81 -0.93 11.92 -7.07
N PRO A 82 -0.62 11.74 -5.77
CA PRO A 82 0.21 10.64 -5.34
C PRO A 82 -0.53 9.30 -5.35
N HIS A 83 0.20 8.22 -5.64
CA HIS A 83 -0.28 6.84 -5.61
C HIS A 83 0.70 5.93 -4.86
N LEU A 84 0.18 4.97 -4.10
CA LEU A 84 1.00 3.91 -3.49
C LEU A 84 1.25 2.78 -4.49
N SER A 85 2.42 2.16 -4.42
CA SER A 85 2.63 0.83 -5.00
C SER A 85 1.69 -0.20 -4.35
N PRO A 86 1.38 -1.32 -5.01
CA PRO A 86 0.49 -2.34 -4.44
C PRO A 86 0.99 -2.92 -3.10
N ASP A 87 2.30 -2.98 -2.90
CA ASP A 87 2.93 -3.39 -1.64
C ASP A 87 3.01 -2.27 -0.58
N GLY A 88 2.61 -1.05 -0.93
CA GLY A 88 2.62 0.14 -0.07
C GLY A 88 4.01 0.67 0.31
N GLN A 89 5.07 0.17 -0.32
CA GLN A 89 6.44 0.58 0.01
C GLN A 89 6.95 1.79 -0.77
N LYS A 90 6.29 2.14 -1.87
CA LYS A 90 6.66 3.28 -2.71
C LYS A 90 5.48 4.21 -2.93
N VAL A 91 5.80 5.49 -3.10
CA VAL A 91 4.90 6.54 -3.55
C VAL A 91 5.35 7.00 -4.92
N PHE A 92 4.41 7.08 -5.85
CA PHE A 92 4.58 7.73 -7.15
C PHE A 92 3.79 9.03 -7.14
N PHE A 93 4.31 10.10 -7.76
CA PHE A 93 3.62 11.39 -7.83
C PHE A 93 4.02 12.15 -9.10
N VAL A 94 3.20 13.12 -9.52
CA VAL A 94 3.55 14.04 -10.61
C VAL A 94 4.12 15.32 -10.02
N GLY A 95 5.33 15.68 -10.44
CA GLY A 95 6.01 16.93 -10.06
C GLY A 95 6.17 17.85 -11.26
N ILE A 96 6.24 19.16 -11.03
CA ILE A 96 6.58 20.12 -12.08
C ILE A 96 8.03 20.53 -11.91
N GLU A 97 8.84 20.30 -12.94
CA GLU A 97 10.22 20.76 -12.99
C GLU A 97 10.26 22.26 -13.31
N THR A 98 10.89 23.04 -12.45
CA THR A 98 10.92 24.51 -12.51
C THR A 98 11.64 25.04 -13.75
N ALA A 99 12.68 24.36 -14.22
CA ALA A 99 13.50 24.86 -15.33
C ALA A 99 12.78 24.77 -16.69
N THR A 100 12.01 23.70 -16.89
CA THR A 100 11.34 23.36 -18.15
C THR A 100 9.83 23.62 -18.11
N ASN A 101 9.27 23.73 -16.91
CA ASN A 101 7.83 23.73 -16.66
C ASN A 101 7.14 22.44 -17.18
N SER A 102 7.87 21.32 -17.26
CA SER A 102 7.36 20.01 -17.65
C SER A 102 6.81 19.24 -16.44
N GLN A 103 5.80 18.40 -16.67
CA GLN A 103 5.28 17.50 -15.65
C GLN A 103 5.96 16.14 -15.77
N ASN A 104 6.63 15.69 -14.73
CA ASN A 104 7.35 14.42 -14.73
C ASN A 104 6.82 13.50 -13.62
N ILE A 105 7.02 12.19 -13.77
CA ILE A 105 6.67 11.22 -12.73
C ILE A 105 7.91 10.95 -11.88
N TYR A 106 7.74 11.11 -10.58
CA TYR A 106 8.75 10.85 -9.57
C TYR A 106 8.29 9.75 -8.62
N SER A 107 9.24 9.18 -7.89
CA SER A 107 8.94 8.25 -6.81
C SER A 107 9.87 8.42 -5.61
N PHE A 108 9.43 7.92 -4.47
CA PHE A 108 10.23 7.74 -3.26
C PHE A 108 9.67 6.57 -2.43
N ASN A 109 10.47 6.04 -1.51
CA ASN A 109 10.05 5.00 -0.58
C ASN A 109 9.16 5.58 0.53
N ILE A 110 8.29 4.76 1.13
CA ILE A 110 7.33 5.19 2.17
C ILE A 110 8.01 5.74 3.44
N ASP A 111 9.29 5.45 3.64
CA ASP A 111 10.12 6.01 4.72
C ASP A 111 10.72 7.39 4.38
N GLY A 112 10.46 7.91 3.18
CA GLY A 112 10.97 9.19 2.67
C GLY A 112 12.31 9.09 1.92
N SER A 113 12.92 7.91 1.85
CA SER A 113 14.20 7.70 1.16
C SER A 113 14.03 7.41 -0.34
N GLY A 114 15.14 7.33 -1.08
CA GLY A 114 15.13 6.82 -2.46
C GLY A 114 14.38 7.68 -3.47
N PHE A 115 14.34 9.00 -3.25
CA PHE A 115 13.76 9.94 -4.20
C PHE A 115 14.44 9.83 -5.57
N GLN A 116 13.65 9.68 -6.64
CA GLN A 116 14.14 9.65 -8.01
C GLN A 116 13.06 10.03 -9.03
N GLU A 117 13.47 10.55 -10.18
CA GLU A 117 12.64 10.64 -11.38
C GLU A 117 12.47 9.25 -12.01
N ILE A 118 11.27 8.98 -12.54
CA ILE A 118 10.93 7.71 -13.21
C ILE A 118 10.61 7.94 -14.69
N ILE A 119 9.87 9.01 -15.01
CA ILE A 119 9.49 9.35 -16.38
C ILE A 119 9.62 10.85 -16.59
N ASP A 120 10.45 11.23 -17.57
CA ASP A 120 10.47 12.57 -18.16
C ASP A 120 9.40 12.65 -19.26
N SER A 121 8.55 13.69 -19.21
CA SER A 121 7.53 13.90 -20.25
C SER A 121 8.04 14.69 -21.46
N GLU A 122 9.31 15.13 -21.45
CA GLU A 122 9.92 15.91 -22.52
C GLU A 122 9.09 17.15 -22.90
N SER A 123 8.48 17.82 -21.90
CA SER A 123 7.56 18.98 -22.03
C SER A 123 6.09 18.66 -22.30
N GLY A 124 5.67 17.40 -22.19
CA GLY A 124 4.28 16.98 -22.27
C GLY A 124 3.49 17.16 -20.95
N ILE A 125 2.18 16.87 -21.02
CA ILE A 125 1.34 16.66 -19.84
C ILE A 125 1.35 15.16 -19.55
N ILE A 126 1.61 14.77 -18.31
CA ILE A 126 1.58 13.38 -17.87
C ILE A 126 0.65 13.25 -16.66
N ALA A 127 -0.04 12.11 -16.57
CA ALA A 127 -0.89 11.80 -15.45
C ALA A 127 -0.57 10.39 -14.93
N LEU A 128 -0.67 10.23 -13.61
CA LEU A 128 -0.66 8.92 -12.98
C LEU A 128 -2.05 8.31 -13.13
N GLY A 129 -2.11 7.11 -13.68
CA GLY A 129 -3.33 6.30 -13.68
C GLY A 129 -3.53 5.63 -12.32
N ASN A 130 -4.70 5.01 -12.13
CA ASN A 130 -4.94 4.19 -10.95
C ASN A 130 -4.02 2.95 -11.01
N ALA A 131 -3.16 2.81 -10.00
CA ALA A 131 -2.55 1.52 -9.68
C ALA A 131 -3.67 0.64 -9.07
N ASN A 132 -4.02 -0.44 -9.75
CA ASN A 132 -5.04 -1.41 -9.30
C ASN A 132 -4.60 -2.15 -8.04
#